data_AF-A0A0X9V1F0-F1
#
_entry.id   AF-A0A0X9V1F0-F1
#
_cell.length_a   1.000
_cell.length_b   1.000
_cell.length_c   1.000
_cell.angle_alpha   90.00
_cell.angle_beta   90.00
_cell.angle_gamma   90.00
#
_symmetry.space_group_name_H-M   'P 1'
#
loop_
_entity.id
_entity.type
_entity.pdbx_description
1 polymer ?
#
loop_
_entity_poly.entity_id
_entity_poly.type
_entity_poly.pdbx_seq_one_letter_code
_entity_poly.pdbx_strand_id
1 'polypeptide(L)'
;FDSFNWAYLALFRLMTQDYWENLFQLTLRAAGKTYMIFFVLVIFLGAFYLVNLILAVVAMAYDEQNEATIQEALEKEKEFQDM
;
A
#
# COMPACT_ATOMS: atom_id res chain seq x y z
N PHE A 1 -2.65 -16.02 18.01
CA PHE A 1 -2.06 -16.37 16.69
C PHE A 1 -2.38 -17.82 16.33
N ASP A 2 -3.50 -18.34 16.83
CA ASP A 2 -3.71 -19.80 17.00
C ASP A 2 -4.51 -20.42 15.85
N SER A 3 -4.99 -19.58 14.92
CA SER A 3 -5.64 -20.01 13.69
C SER A 3 -5.14 -19.14 12.55
N PHE A 4 -4.99 -19.74 11.37
CA PHE A 4 -4.45 -19.09 10.18
C PHE A 4 -5.16 -17.77 9.87
N ASN A 5 -6.50 -17.74 9.86
CA ASN A 5 -7.27 -16.54 9.52
C ASN A 5 -7.03 -15.38 10.49
N TRP A 6 -6.93 -15.66 11.79
CA TRP A 6 -6.66 -14.64 12.80
C TRP A 6 -5.20 -14.15 12.75
N ALA A 7 -4.25 -15.05 12.46
CA ALA A 7 -2.87 -14.68 12.22
C ALA A 7 -2.72 -13.81 10.95
N TYR A 8 -3.43 -14.17 9.88
CA TYR A 8 -3.47 -13.39 8.64
C TYR A 8 -4.07 -11.99 8.87
N LEU A 9 -5.19 -11.89 9.60
CA LEU A 9 -5.79 -10.61 9.96
C LEU A 9 -4.82 -9.74 10.79
N ALA A 10 -4.12 -10.36 11.74
CA ALA A 10 -3.11 -9.66 12.54
C ALA A 10 -1.95 -9.15 11.68
N LEU A 11 -1.46 -9.95 10.72
CA LEU A 11 -0.44 -9.53 9.75
C LEU A 11 -0.94 -8.40 8.85
N PHE A 12 -2.18 -8.50 8.34
CA PHE A 12 -2.79 -7.44 7.55
C PHE A 12 -2.84 -6.11 8.32
N ARG A 13 -3.26 -6.16 9.58
CA ARG A 13 -3.24 -5.02 10.50
C ARG A 13 -1.85 -4.43 10.71
N LEU A 14 -0.79 -5.26 10.75
CA LEU A 14 0.59 -4.78 10.79
C LEU A 14 1.00 -4.07 9.50
N MET A 15 0.58 -4.58 8.35
CA MET A 15 0.90 -3.99 7.04
C MET A 15 0.23 -2.62 6.83
N THR A 16 -1.02 -2.46 7.32
CA THR A 16 -1.76 -1.18 7.23
C THR A 16 -1.44 -0.23 8.39
N GLN A 17 -0.60 -0.63 9.34
CA GLN A 17 -0.27 0.12 10.55
C GLN A 17 -1.52 0.50 11.38
N ASP A 18 -2.57 -0.33 11.36
CA ASP A 18 -3.80 -0.08 12.10
C ASP A 18 -3.69 -0.56 13.56
N TYR A 19 -3.68 0.37 14.52
CA TYR A 19 -3.57 0.09 15.96
C TYR A 19 -2.42 -0.88 16.34
N TRP A 20 -1.39 -1.03 15.50
CA TRP A 20 -0.43 -2.14 15.55
C TRP A 20 0.41 -2.16 16.84
N GLU A 21 0.61 -1.01 17.46
CA GLU A 21 1.38 -0.83 18.70
C GLU A 21 0.82 -1.67 19.86
N ASN A 22 -0.52 -1.78 19.95
CA ASN A 22 -1.15 -2.60 20.98
C ASN A 22 -0.85 -4.08 20.77
N LEU A 23 -0.89 -4.56 19.52
CA LEU A 23 -0.52 -5.94 19.18
C LEU A 23 0.96 -6.20 19.46
N PHE A 24 1.83 -5.23 19.17
CA PHE A 24 3.25 -5.26 19.51
C PHE A 24 3.48 -5.40 21.00
N GLN A 25 2.88 -4.52 21.82
CA GLN A 25 3.01 -4.57 23.28
C GLN A 25 2.50 -5.88 23.87
N LEU A 26 1.35 -6.38 23.41
CA LEU A 26 0.80 -7.67 23.84
C LEU A 26 1.75 -8.82 23.49
N THR A 27 2.33 -8.79 22.29
CA THR A 27 3.26 -9.85 21.84
C THR A 27 4.56 -9.80 22.63
N LEU A 28 5.13 -8.63 22.89
CA LEU A 28 6.34 -8.51 23.72
C LEU A 28 6.09 -8.95 25.17
N ARG A 29 4.90 -8.66 25.71
CA ARG A 29 4.52 -9.07 27.06
C ARG A 29 4.36 -10.59 27.18
N ALA A 30 3.82 -11.23 26.15
CA ALA A 30 3.56 -12.68 26.15
C ALA A 30 4.78 -13.53 25.73
N ALA A 31 5.52 -13.11 24.70
CA ALA A 31 6.58 -13.90 24.07
C ALA A 31 8.00 -13.37 24.35
N GLY A 32 8.12 -12.15 24.88
CA GLY A 32 9.40 -11.54 25.25
C GLY A 32 9.95 -10.54 24.23
N LYS A 33 10.96 -9.76 24.65
CA LYS A 33 11.49 -8.61 23.90
C LYS A 33 12.22 -8.98 22.59
N THR A 34 12.72 -10.21 22.46
CA THR A 34 13.43 -10.70 21.27
C THR A 34 12.57 -10.64 20.00
N TYR A 35 11.25 -10.78 20.14
CA TYR A 35 10.30 -10.72 19.01
C TYR A 35 10.16 -9.33 18.40
N MET A 36 10.83 -8.31 18.93
CA MET A 36 10.91 -6.99 18.31
C MET A 36 11.44 -7.06 16.87
N ILE A 37 12.40 -7.96 16.59
CA ILE A 37 12.99 -8.14 15.26
C ILE A 37 11.93 -8.52 14.22
N PHE A 38 10.97 -9.38 14.59
CA PHE A 38 9.87 -9.77 13.72
C PHE A 38 9.02 -8.56 13.30
N PHE A 39 8.65 -7.70 14.26
CA PHE A 39 7.85 -6.51 13.98
C PHE A 39 8.61 -5.50 13.12
N VAL A 40 9.90 -5.29 13.38
CA VAL A 40 10.74 -4.40 12.55
C VAL A 40 10.76 -4.88 11.10
N LEU A 41 10.99 -6.17 10.87
CA LEU A 41 11.03 -6.73 9.52
C LEU A 41 9.67 -6.64 8.81
N VAL A 42 8.58 -7.02 9.48
CA VAL A 42 7.24 -7.03 8.88
C VAL A 42 6.75 -5.61 8.59
N ILE A 43 6.96 -4.66 9.52
CA ILE A 43 6.53 -3.27 9.31
C ILE A 43 7.38 -2.62 8.22
N PHE A 44 8.70 -2.80 8.25
CA PHE A 44 9.57 -2.18 7.27
C PHE A 44 9.33 -2.74 5.85
N LEU A 45 9.34 -4.06 5.70
CA LEU A 45 9.13 -4.69 4.39
C LEU A 45 7.68 -4.57 3.92
N GLY A 46 6.71 -4.81 4.80
CA GLY A 46 5.29 -4.80 4.47
C GLY A 46 4.77 -3.41 4.12
N ALA A 47 5.05 -2.41 4.96
CA ALA A 47 4.57 -1.05 4.70
C ALA A 47 5.26 -0.43 3.48
N PHE A 48 6.59 -0.60 3.33
CA PHE A 48 7.31 -0.10 2.17
C PHE A 48 6.82 -0.75 0.87
N TYR A 49 6.61 -2.07 0.88
CA TYR A 49 6.10 -2.78 -0.29
C TYR A 49 4.71 -2.28 -0.68
N LEU A 50 3.77 -2.19 0.28
CA LEU A 50 2.42 -1.71 -0.01
C LEU A 50 2.40 -0.27 -0.52
N VAL A 51 3.16 0.64 0.09
CA VAL A 51 3.25 2.04 -0.36
C VAL A 51 3.80 2.12 -1.77
N ASN A 52 4.88 1.39 -2.08
CA ASN A 52 5.46 1.41 -3.42
C ASN A 52 4.51 0.83 -4.48
N LEU A 53 3.75 -0.21 -4.14
CA LEU A 53 2.79 -0.81 -5.06
C LEU A 53 1.63 0.14 -5.33
N ILE A 54 1.10 0.79 -4.28
CA ILE A 54 0.05 1.81 -4.42
C ILE A 54 0.57 2.99 -5.26
N LEU A 55 1.75 3.52 -4.94
CA LEU A 55 2.35 4.63 -5.69
C LEU A 55 2.58 4.27 -7.17
N ALA A 56 3.07 3.06 -7.45
CA ALA A 56 3.26 2.60 -8.81
C ALA A 56 1.93 2.53 -9.58
N VAL A 57 0.89 1.97 -8.98
CA VAL A 57 -0.45 1.88 -9.61
C VAL A 57 -1.04 3.27 -9.83
N VAL A 58 -0.91 4.14 -8.83
CA VAL A 58 -1.40 5.52 -8.90
C VAL A 58 -0.67 6.29 -10.00
N ALA A 59 0.66 6.17 -10.10
CA ALA A 59 1.45 6.80 -11.15
C ALA A 59 1.03 6.32 -12.55
N MET A 60 0.89 5.00 -12.75
CA MET A 60 0.43 4.44 -14.03
C MET A 60 -0.96 4.96 -14.42
N ALA A 61 -1.89 5.01 -13.47
CA ALA A 61 -3.24 5.53 -13.72
C ALA A 61 -3.24 7.04 -14.03
N TYR A 62 -2.37 7.82 -13.38
CA TYR A 62 -2.21 9.25 -13.69
C TYR A 62 -1.63 9.46 -15.09
N ASP A 63 -0.63 8.68 -15.49
CA ASP A 63 0.00 8.78 -16.81
C ASP A 63 -1.01 8.43 -17.92
N GLU A 64 -1.76 7.33 -17.78
CA GLU A 64 -2.77 6.90 -18.75
C GLU A 64 -3.89 7.95 -18.92
N GLN A 65 -4.38 8.52 -17.82
CA GLN A 65 -5.42 9.56 -17.86
C GLN A 65 -4.91 10.86 -18.48
N ASN A 66 -3.65 11.23 -18.21
CA ASN A 66 -3.03 12.41 -18.78
C ASN A 66 -2.83 12.26 -20.29
N GLU A 67 -2.35 11.10 -20.76
CA GLU A 67 -2.22 10.80 -22.19
C GLU A 67 -3.58 10.86 -22.90
N ALA A 68 -4.63 10.27 -22.33
CA ALA A 68 -5.97 10.30 -22.89
C ALA A 68 -6.51 11.73 -23.03
N THR A 69 -6.32 12.56 -21.98
CA THR A 69 -6.76 13.96 -21.97
C THR A 69 -6.03 14.78 -23.05
N ILE A 70 -4.72 14.56 -23.23
CA ILE A 70 -3.94 15.26 -24.25
C ILE A 70 -4.39 14.85 -25.66
N GLN A 71 -4.63 13.57 -25.89
CA GLN A 71 -5.12 13.08 -27.20
C GLN A 71 -6.48 13.68 -27.54
N GLU A 72 -7.43 13.68 -26.60
CA GLU A 72 -8.74 14.30 -26.81
C GLU A 72 -8.65 15.81 -27.11
N ALA A 73 -7.72 16.52 -26.46
CA ALA A 73 -7.50 17.95 -26.72
C ALA A 73 -6.95 18.18 -28.13
N LEU A 74 -5.99 17.36 -28.57
CA LEU A 74 -5.40 17.43 -29.91
C LEU A 74 -6.41 17.07 -31.00
N GLU A 75 -7.29 16.09 -30.77
CA GLU A 75 -8.35 15.72 -31.71
C GLU A 75 -9.38 16.84 -31.87
N LYS A 76 -9.82 17.44 -30.76
CA LYS A 76 -10.73 18.60 -30.81
C LYS A 76 -10.13 19.80 -31.53
N GLU A 77 -8.84 20.05 -31.36
CA GLU A 77 -8.15 21.16 -32.05
C GLU A 77 -8.06 20.90 -33.57
N LYS A 78 -7.80 19.66 -33.99
CA LYS A 78 -7.81 19.27 -35.42
C LYS A 78 -9.20 19.42 -36.03
N GLU A 79 -10.25 18.93 -35.35
CA GLU A 79 -11.63 19.11 -35.81
C GLU A 79 -12.01 20.58 -35.95
N PHE A 80 -11.51 21.46 -35.08
CA PHE A 80 -11.75 22.90 -35.15
C PHE A 80 -10.96 23.60 -36.27
N GLN A 81 -9.78 23.09 -36.64
CA GLN A 81 -9.00 23.61 -37.77
C GLN A 81 -9.55 23.16 -39.13
N ASP A 82 -10.21 22.01 -39.19
CA ASP A 82 -10.79 21.46 -40.42
C ASP A 82 -12.20 22.02 -40.74
N MET A 83 -12.80 22.86 -39.86
CA MET A 83 -14.04 23.62 -40.10
C MET A 83 -13.78 25.05 -40.60
#